data_AF-A0A8K0UW44-F1
#
_entry.id   AF-A0A8K0UW44-F1
#
_cell.length_a   1.000
_cell.length_b   1.000
_cell.length_c   1.000
_cell.angle_alpha   90.00
_cell.angle_beta   90.00
_cell.angle_gamma   90.00
#
_symmetry.space_group_name_H-M   'P 1'
#
loop_
_entity.id
_entity.type
_entity.pdbx_description
1 polymer ?
#
loop_
_entity_poly.entity_id
_entity_poly.type
_entity_poly.pdbx_seq_one_letter_code
_entity_poly.pdbx_strand_id
1 'polypeptide(L)'
;MSLAMKPGQMTVSDPLNKRTYRIRDITSQFVRELRRYWFEILLLTLWLLLNAGDGVWLYFFVDPNPRTAVNKTSGKFKAFEVMMYIFGFPWSLLNGLIVYHFCAAAASSPFVTKPVGRRRRPTWWFILLFIFIIAPISAVLVIFPAVGSWILVPIVQSWAWNHRCDEYPMFAVLDSRSVQDPSYIPNVARFYQTETDKLLFSYYLNGGEKGSNNWRFTLREFHTDQSLVPITLYPTLQSVQYEIGNATITGNCTVPASPGSSNITTTPCMTGTFDAGAWLSFNLTAAIPFNSTDTPVASTTTLLRALDKEWIFGDDKIPSLILRTVNTLTGGLTTRTVLKTSVEKRGDCTAMKVCLAGTPRLGSVVGAEVMGPLGLLLIRQVNHARICTTPSNDY
;
A
#
# COMPACT_ATOMS: atom_id res chain seq x y z
N MET A 1 -24.60 24.48 -75.29
CA MET A 1 -24.26 25.79 -74.69
C MET A 1 -25.05 25.92 -73.40
N SER A 2 -24.36 26.21 -72.30
CA SER A 2 -24.79 26.10 -70.91
C SER A 2 -26.02 26.95 -70.57
N LEU A 3 -27.02 26.36 -69.90
CA LEU A 3 -28.07 27.07 -69.18
C LEU A 3 -27.93 26.76 -67.69
N ALA A 4 -27.49 27.77 -66.95
CA ALA A 4 -27.25 27.74 -65.53
C ALA A 4 -28.55 27.50 -64.74
N MET A 5 -28.55 26.45 -63.92
CA MET A 5 -29.60 26.15 -62.96
C MET A 5 -29.44 27.08 -61.74
N LYS A 6 -30.37 28.03 -61.56
CA LYS A 6 -30.56 28.74 -60.28
C LYS A 6 -31.47 27.89 -59.39
N PRO A 7 -31.12 27.63 -58.11
CA PRO A 7 -32.01 26.94 -57.20
C PRO A 7 -33.10 27.92 -56.73
N GLY A 8 -34.25 27.87 -57.40
CA GLY A 8 -35.48 28.56 -57.02
C GLY A 8 -36.20 27.82 -55.89
N GLN A 9 -36.62 28.59 -54.89
CA GLN A 9 -37.48 28.17 -53.78
C GLN A 9 -38.74 27.47 -54.29
N MET A 10 -38.95 26.21 -53.91
CA MET A 10 -40.26 25.58 -54.01
C MET A 10 -41.16 26.11 -52.89
N THR A 11 -42.05 27.04 -53.25
CA THR A 11 -43.23 27.36 -52.46
C THR A 11 -44.40 26.49 -52.96
N VAL A 12 -44.74 25.45 -52.19
CA VAL A 12 -46.00 24.72 -52.36
C VAL A 12 -47.07 25.49 -51.61
N SER A 13 -47.98 26.13 -52.34
CA SER A 13 -49.15 26.80 -51.77
C SER A 13 -50.35 25.88 -51.86
N ASP A 14 -50.77 25.35 -50.72
CA ASP A 14 -52.02 24.61 -50.56
C ASP A 14 -53.06 25.57 -49.93
N PRO A 15 -54.22 25.83 -50.56
CA PRO A 15 -55.07 26.97 -50.20
C PRO A 15 -56.02 26.73 -49.01
N LEU A 16 -55.91 25.64 -48.25
CA LEU A 16 -56.90 25.30 -47.22
C LEU A 16 -56.38 25.03 -45.80
N ASN A 17 -55.14 25.39 -45.48
CA ASN A 17 -54.73 25.48 -44.08
C ASN A 17 -53.60 26.49 -43.89
N LYS A 18 -53.93 27.70 -43.41
CA LYS A 18 -52.96 28.73 -43.03
C LYS A 18 -52.19 28.31 -41.77
N ARG A 19 -51.24 27.40 -41.92
CA ARG A 19 -50.04 27.32 -41.10
C ARG A 19 -48.85 27.05 -41.99
N THR A 20 -48.36 28.11 -42.62
CA THR A 20 -47.07 28.15 -43.28
C THR A 20 -45.97 28.07 -42.21
N TYR A 21 -45.70 26.88 -41.67
CA TYR A 21 -44.52 26.67 -40.83
C TYR A 21 -43.30 26.68 -41.75
N ARG A 22 -42.46 27.71 -41.60
CA ARG A 22 -41.14 27.78 -42.24
C ARG A 22 -40.31 26.58 -41.82
N ILE A 23 -40.06 25.66 -42.75
CA ILE A 23 -39.07 24.57 -42.62
C ILE A 23 -37.66 25.12 -42.28
N ARG A 24 -37.40 26.38 -42.66
CA ARG A 24 -36.17 27.13 -42.31
C ARG A 24 -36.04 27.45 -40.82
N ASP A 25 -37.17 27.61 -40.10
CA ASP A 25 -37.15 27.86 -38.66
C ASP A 25 -36.89 26.56 -37.88
N ILE A 26 -37.45 25.43 -38.31
CA ILE A 26 -37.27 24.11 -37.66
C ILE A 26 -35.80 23.67 -37.68
N THR A 27 -35.12 23.82 -38.82
CA THR A 27 -33.68 23.48 -38.93
C THR A 27 -32.81 24.42 -38.10
N SER A 28 -33.12 25.73 -38.05
CA SER A 28 -32.37 26.68 -37.22
C SER A 28 -32.61 26.51 -35.72
N GLN A 29 -33.80 26.07 -35.32
CA GLN A 29 -34.18 25.77 -33.95
C GLN A 29 -33.59 24.44 -33.51
N PHE A 30 -33.62 23.42 -34.37
CA PHE A 30 -32.96 22.14 -34.15
C PHE A 30 -31.44 22.28 -34.02
N VAL A 31 -30.78 23.05 -34.89
CA VAL A 31 -29.33 23.30 -34.79
C VAL A 31 -28.98 24.08 -33.52
N ARG A 32 -29.82 25.02 -33.06
CA ARG A 32 -29.62 25.74 -31.79
C ARG A 32 -29.77 24.83 -30.57
N GLU A 33 -30.81 23.99 -30.55
CA GLU A 33 -31.00 22.99 -29.49
C GLU A 33 -29.87 21.96 -29.49
N LEU A 34 -29.50 21.44 -30.66
CA LEU A 34 -28.38 20.49 -30.81
C LEU A 34 -27.06 21.10 -30.31
N ARG A 35 -26.77 22.36 -30.65
CA ARG A 35 -25.56 23.08 -30.19
C ARG A 35 -25.56 23.29 -28.67
N ARG A 36 -26.74 23.55 -28.08
CA ARG A 36 -26.91 23.68 -26.62
C ARG A 36 -26.65 22.36 -25.91
N TYR A 37 -27.27 21.26 -26.36
CA TYR A 37 -27.05 19.93 -25.78
C TYR A 37 -25.61 19.44 -25.98
N TRP A 38 -24.99 19.72 -27.13
CA TRP A 38 -23.58 19.37 -27.37
C TRP A 38 -22.63 20.03 -26.38
N PHE A 39 -22.87 21.31 -26.04
CA PHE A 39 -22.06 22.02 -25.06
C PHE A 39 -22.25 21.43 -23.65
N GLU A 40 -23.49 21.13 -23.25
CA GLU A 40 -23.79 20.50 -21.96
C GLU A 40 -23.18 19.09 -21.85
N ILE A 41 -23.26 18.28 -22.91
CA ILE A 41 -22.64 16.95 -22.98
C ILE A 41 -21.12 17.05 -22.88
N LEU A 42 -20.49 18.01 -23.58
CA LEU A 42 -19.05 18.21 -23.50
C LEU A 42 -18.61 18.60 -22.09
N LEU A 43 -19.33 19.51 -21.44
CA LEU A 43 -19.06 19.91 -20.05
C LEU A 43 -19.23 18.75 -19.07
N LEU A 44 -20.30 17.95 -19.19
CA LEU A 44 -20.51 16.76 -18.37
C LEU A 44 -19.40 15.73 -18.58
N THR A 45 -18.96 15.54 -19.82
CA THR A 45 -17.89 14.61 -20.16
C THR A 45 -16.56 15.06 -19.56
N LEU A 46 -16.23 16.34 -19.68
CA LEU A 46 -15.03 16.93 -19.06
C LEU A 46 -15.08 16.79 -17.53
N TRP A 47 -16.23 17.06 -16.92
CA TRP A 47 -16.44 16.89 -15.48
C TRP A 47 -16.25 15.44 -15.01
N LEU A 48 -16.81 14.46 -15.75
CA LEU A 48 -16.60 13.04 -15.45
C LEU A 48 -15.12 12.65 -15.60
N LEU A 49 -14.42 13.14 -16.64
CA LEU A 49 -13.01 12.89 -16.84
C LEU A 49 -12.15 13.47 -15.71
N LEU A 50 -12.47 14.66 -15.20
CA LEU A 50 -11.77 15.25 -14.06
C LEU A 50 -11.95 14.43 -12.78
N ASN A 51 -13.18 13.96 -12.52
CA ASN A 51 -13.43 13.08 -11.37
C ASN A 51 -12.77 11.70 -11.51
N ALA A 52 -12.74 11.14 -12.72
CA ALA A 52 -12.00 9.91 -12.98
C ALA A 52 -10.48 10.12 -12.77
N GLY A 53 -9.95 11.26 -13.22
CA GLY A 53 -8.57 11.64 -12.98
C GLY A 53 -8.23 11.76 -11.49
N ASP A 54 -9.12 12.36 -10.70
CA ASP A 54 -8.99 12.45 -9.24
C ASP A 54 -9.02 11.09 -8.56
N GLY A 55 -9.92 10.20 -8.98
CA GLY A 55 -9.97 8.81 -8.50
C GLY A 55 -8.69 8.03 -8.81
N VAL A 56 -8.14 8.19 -10.01
CA VAL A 56 -6.85 7.59 -10.40
C VAL A 56 -5.70 8.17 -9.57
N TRP A 57 -5.69 9.48 -9.35
CA TRP A 57 -4.69 10.16 -8.52
C TRP A 57 -4.71 9.64 -7.09
N LEU A 58 -5.89 9.54 -6.48
CA LEU A 58 -6.09 8.93 -5.16
C LEU A 58 -5.59 7.49 -5.09
N TYR A 59 -5.95 6.65 -6.06
CA TYR A 59 -5.51 5.26 -6.12
C TYR A 59 -3.97 5.13 -6.06
N PHE A 60 -3.25 5.94 -6.83
CA PHE A 60 -1.79 5.92 -6.84
C PHE A 60 -1.17 6.35 -5.51
N PHE A 61 -1.81 7.26 -4.76
CA PHE A 61 -1.24 7.81 -3.54
C PHE A 61 -1.69 7.10 -2.24
N VAL A 62 -2.77 6.33 -2.30
CA VAL A 62 -3.28 5.54 -1.17
C VAL A 62 -2.54 4.21 -1.03
N ASP A 63 -1.85 3.70 -2.07
CA ASP A 63 -1.03 2.49 -1.94
C ASP A 63 0.09 2.69 -0.89
N PRO A 64 0.11 1.93 0.22
CA PRO A 64 1.08 2.12 1.28
C PRO A 64 2.52 1.80 0.87
N ASN A 65 2.75 1.07 -0.22
CA ASN A 65 4.10 0.76 -0.72
C ASN A 65 4.00 0.36 -2.23
N PRO A 66 5.06 0.30 -3.08
CA PRO A 66 6.33 0.98 -2.91
C PRO A 66 6.06 2.44 -2.57
N ARG A 67 6.77 2.98 -1.58
CA ARG A 67 6.56 4.33 -1.10
C ARG A 67 6.50 5.31 -2.25
N THR A 68 5.30 5.85 -2.50
CA THR A 68 5.11 6.92 -3.47
C THR A 68 5.69 8.22 -2.91
N ALA A 69 5.81 9.25 -3.75
CA ALA A 69 6.31 10.56 -3.30
C ALA A 69 5.54 11.10 -2.07
N VAL A 70 4.26 10.72 -1.94
CA VAL A 70 3.36 11.07 -0.83
C VAL A 70 3.60 10.20 0.40
N ASN A 71 3.68 8.88 0.24
CA ASN A 71 3.81 7.96 1.37
C ASN A 71 5.26 7.66 1.77
N LYS A 72 6.23 8.36 1.14
CA LYS A 72 7.65 8.25 1.47
C LYS A 72 7.96 8.63 2.92
N THR A 73 7.20 9.57 3.48
CA THR A 73 7.34 10.00 4.88
C THR A 73 5.95 10.19 5.50
N SER A 74 5.76 9.85 6.78
CA SER A 74 4.49 10.13 7.49
C SER A 74 4.13 11.63 7.50
N GLY A 75 5.13 12.53 7.45
CA GLY A 75 4.86 13.98 7.33
C GLY A 75 4.26 14.37 5.98
N LYS A 76 4.78 13.81 4.88
CA LYS A 76 4.20 13.98 3.53
C LYS A 76 2.85 13.29 3.39
N PHE A 77 2.65 12.15 4.07
CA PHE A 77 1.37 11.47 4.13
C PHE A 77 0.32 12.31 4.88
N LYS A 78 0.65 12.85 6.06
CA LYS A 78 -0.21 13.80 6.79
C LYS A 78 -0.47 15.07 5.98
N ALA A 79 0.55 15.64 5.34
CA ALA A 79 0.37 16.80 4.47
C ALA A 79 -0.54 16.49 3.28
N PHE A 80 -0.42 15.30 2.68
CA PHE A 80 -1.32 14.83 1.63
C PHE A 80 -2.73 14.61 2.14
N GLU A 81 -2.92 14.02 3.32
CA GLU A 81 -4.24 13.82 3.93
C GLU A 81 -4.93 15.16 4.22
N VAL A 82 -4.19 16.13 4.74
CA VAL A 82 -4.67 17.51 4.95
C VAL A 82 -4.97 18.19 3.63
N MET A 83 -4.09 18.08 2.62
CA MET A 83 -4.35 18.62 1.28
C MET A 83 -5.57 17.98 0.63
N MET A 84 -5.74 16.67 0.76
CA MET A 84 -6.91 15.94 0.29
C MET A 84 -8.19 16.49 0.91
N TYR A 85 -8.16 16.81 2.20
CA TYR A 85 -9.30 17.42 2.85
C TYR A 85 -9.56 18.86 2.36
N ILE A 86 -8.52 19.68 2.27
CA ILE A 86 -8.60 21.08 1.83
C ILE A 86 -9.10 21.20 0.39
N PHE A 87 -8.64 20.34 -0.53
CA PHE A 87 -9.07 20.36 -1.93
C PHE A 87 -10.34 19.55 -2.19
N GLY A 88 -10.49 18.43 -1.48
CA GLY A 88 -11.63 17.53 -1.61
C GLY A 88 -12.94 18.14 -1.16
N PHE A 89 -12.94 19.00 -0.13
CA PHE A 89 -14.16 19.64 0.35
C PHE A 89 -14.77 20.65 -0.65
N PRO A 90 -14.02 21.62 -1.22
CA PRO A 90 -14.52 22.45 -2.31
C PRO A 90 -14.95 21.66 -3.54
N TRP A 91 -14.21 20.59 -3.89
CA TRP A 91 -14.56 19.74 -5.03
C TRP A 91 -15.88 18.98 -4.80
N SER A 92 -16.09 18.48 -3.58
CA SER A 92 -17.36 17.89 -3.12
C SER A 92 -18.53 18.86 -3.25
N LEU A 93 -18.35 20.11 -2.83
CA LEU A 93 -19.38 21.16 -2.98
C LEU A 93 -19.70 21.45 -4.44
N LEU A 94 -18.67 21.56 -5.30
CA LEU A 94 -18.85 21.76 -6.74
C LEU A 94 -19.61 20.59 -7.37
N ASN A 95 -19.23 19.35 -7.05
CA ASN A 95 -19.94 18.15 -7.50
C ASN A 95 -21.40 18.15 -7.03
N GLY A 96 -21.65 18.58 -5.78
CA GLY A 96 -23.00 18.71 -5.24
C GLY A 96 -23.85 19.72 -6.01
N LEU A 97 -23.28 20.87 -6.35
CA LEU A 97 -23.95 21.89 -7.16
C LEU A 97 -24.26 21.39 -8.57
N ILE A 98 -23.33 20.70 -9.23
CA ILE A 98 -23.51 20.14 -10.58
C ILE A 98 -24.61 19.08 -10.57
N VAL A 99 -24.59 18.14 -9.61
CA VAL A 99 -25.62 17.12 -9.43
C VAL A 99 -26.98 17.76 -9.17
N TYR A 100 -27.04 18.78 -8.30
CA TYR A 100 -28.27 19.52 -8.01
C TYR A 100 -28.84 20.18 -9.28
N HIS A 101 -27.99 20.88 -10.04
CA HIS A 101 -28.39 21.50 -11.31
C HIS A 101 -28.89 20.47 -12.33
N PHE A 102 -28.20 19.33 -12.46
CA PHE A 102 -28.63 18.24 -13.33
C PHE A 102 -30.00 17.68 -12.91
N CYS A 103 -30.21 17.45 -11.61
CA CYS A 103 -31.49 16.96 -11.09
C CYS A 103 -32.62 17.97 -11.29
N ALA A 104 -32.36 19.25 -11.06
CA ALA A 104 -33.32 20.34 -11.29
C ALA A 104 -33.70 20.46 -12.77
N ALA A 105 -32.72 20.37 -13.67
CA ALA A 105 -32.95 20.37 -15.12
C ALA A 105 -33.78 19.14 -15.54
N ALA A 106 -33.42 17.94 -15.08
CA ALA A 106 -34.15 16.71 -15.39
C ALA A 106 -35.60 16.75 -14.88
N ALA A 107 -35.84 17.29 -13.68
CA ALA A 107 -37.19 17.46 -13.13
C ALA A 107 -38.04 18.45 -13.93
N SER A 108 -37.42 19.43 -14.59
CA SER A 108 -38.12 20.40 -15.45
C SER A 108 -38.36 19.88 -16.88
N SER A 109 -37.67 18.81 -17.30
CA SER A 109 -37.69 18.31 -18.67
C SER A 109 -39.00 17.59 -19.03
N PRO A 110 -39.62 17.91 -20.19
CA PRO A 110 -40.81 17.22 -20.67
C PRO A 110 -40.53 15.79 -21.17
N PHE A 111 -39.27 15.43 -21.41
CA PHE A 111 -38.88 14.06 -21.80
C PHE A 111 -38.83 13.10 -20.62
N VAL A 112 -38.62 13.63 -19.42
CA VAL A 112 -38.43 12.86 -18.17
C VAL A 112 -39.71 12.82 -17.32
N THR A 113 -40.60 13.77 -17.54
CA THR A 113 -41.80 13.95 -16.74
C THR A 113 -43.06 13.92 -17.60
N LYS A 114 -44.05 13.12 -17.18
CA LYS A 114 -45.38 13.10 -17.83
C LYS A 114 -46.30 14.09 -17.12
N PRO A 115 -47.07 14.90 -17.85
CA PRO A 115 -48.11 15.73 -17.23
C PRO A 115 -49.23 14.83 -16.68
N VAL A 116 -49.51 14.93 -15.38
CA VAL A 116 -50.63 14.25 -14.72
C VAL A 116 -51.42 15.33 -13.96
N GLY A 117 -52.43 15.90 -14.62
CA GLY A 117 -53.15 17.08 -14.12
C GLY A 117 -52.26 18.33 -14.12
N ARG A 118 -52.32 19.16 -13.06
CA ARG A 118 -51.45 20.36 -12.89
C ARG A 118 -50.02 20.03 -12.46
N ARG A 119 -49.70 18.77 -12.12
CA ARG A 119 -48.35 18.35 -11.69
C ARG A 119 -47.69 17.47 -12.74
N ARG A 120 -46.40 17.67 -12.96
CA ARG A 120 -45.55 16.77 -13.75
C ARG A 120 -45.02 15.67 -12.84
N ARG A 121 -45.20 14.39 -13.21
CA ARG A 121 -44.67 13.24 -12.47
C ARG A 121 -43.52 12.59 -13.25
N PRO A 122 -42.39 12.23 -12.60
CA PRO A 122 -41.33 11.50 -13.27
C PRO A 122 -41.83 10.14 -13.74
N THR A 123 -41.37 9.71 -14.92
CA THR A 123 -41.70 8.38 -15.44
C THR A 123 -41.01 7.29 -14.62
N TRP A 124 -41.66 6.14 -14.44
CA TRP A 124 -41.14 5.03 -13.63
C TRP A 124 -39.75 4.53 -14.05
N TRP A 125 -39.47 4.45 -15.37
CA TRP A 125 -38.14 4.08 -15.87
C TRP A 125 -37.05 5.06 -15.43
N PHE A 126 -37.35 6.36 -15.37
CA PHE A 126 -36.41 7.37 -14.90
C PHE A 126 -36.20 7.27 -13.39
N ILE A 127 -37.25 6.95 -12.62
CA ILE A 127 -37.12 6.71 -11.18
C ILE A 127 -36.17 5.53 -10.93
N LEU A 128 -36.33 4.41 -11.65
CA LEU A 128 -35.44 3.26 -11.52
C LEU A 128 -34.00 3.60 -11.91
N LEU A 129 -33.80 4.25 -13.07
CA LEU A 129 -32.48 4.71 -13.51
C LEU A 129 -31.84 5.66 -12.48
N PHE A 130 -32.63 6.54 -11.89
CA PHE A 130 -32.14 7.46 -10.88
C PHE A 130 -31.70 6.73 -9.61
N ILE A 131 -32.54 5.83 -9.08
CA ILE A 131 -32.26 5.10 -7.84
C ILE A 131 -31.06 4.16 -8.00
N PHE A 132 -30.98 3.42 -9.10
CA PHE A 132 -29.97 2.36 -9.26
C PHE A 132 -28.66 2.84 -9.90
N ILE A 133 -28.66 3.98 -10.61
CA ILE A 133 -27.49 4.44 -11.37
C ILE A 133 -27.09 5.87 -10.97
N ILE A 134 -27.97 6.85 -11.18
CA ILE A 134 -27.59 8.27 -11.02
C ILE A 134 -27.30 8.61 -9.56
N ALA A 135 -28.14 8.19 -8.62
CA ALA A 135 -28.00 8.54 -7.21
C ALA A 135 -26.73 7.91 -6.58
N PRO A 136 -26.41 6.61 -6.78
CA PRO A 136 -25.15 6.03 -6.29
C PRO A 136 -23.91 6.72 -6.89
N ILE A 137 -23.89 6.97 -8.20
CA ILE A 137 -22.76 7.66 -8.86
C ILE A 137 -22.61 9.07 -8.29
N SER A 138 -23.71 9.81 -8.17
CA SER A 138 -23.70 11.16 -7.62
C SER A 138 -23.24 11.18 -6.16
N ALA A 139 -23.68 10.22 -5.34
CA ALA A 139 -23.24 10.09 -3.96
C ALA A 139 -21.74 9.86 -3.86
N VAL A 140 -21.18 8.96 -4.70
CA VAL A 140 -19.72 8.76 -4.76
C VAL A 140 -19.02 10.04 -5.19
N LEU A 141 -19.44 10.68 -6.28
CA LEU A 141 -18.78 11.91 -6.77
C LEU A 141 -18.83 13.06 -5.76
N VAL A 142 -19.91 13.19 -4.99
CA VAL A 142 -20.02 14.24 -3.96
C VAL A 142 -19.22 13.88 -2.72
N ILE A 143 -19.36 12.66 -2.19
CA ILE A 143 -18.83 12.29 -0.87
C ILE A 143 -17.33 11.98 -0.94
N PHE A 144 -16.91 11.23 -1.96
CA PHE A 144 -15.58 10.65 -2.03
C PHE A 144 -14.41 11.64 -2.09
N PRO A 145 -14.52 12.81 -2.74
CA PRO A 145 -13.44 13.80 -2.68
C PRO A 145 -13.14 14.27 -1.25
N ALA A 146 -14.17 14.47 -0.43
CA ALA A 146 -14.02 15.00 0.93
C ALA A 146 -13.63 13.93 1.96
N VAL A 147 -14.19 12.72 1.86
CA VAL A 147 -14.02 11.65 2.88
C VAL A 147 -13.46 10.34 2.32
N GLY A 148 -13.20 10.26 1.01
CA GLY A 148 -12.76 9.04 0.35
C GLY A 148 -11.43 8.52 0.88
N SER A 149 -10.49 9.40 1.26
CA SER A 149 -9.25 8.98 1.92
C SER A 149 -9.50 8.25 3.24
N TRP A 150 -10.45 8.73 4.06
CA TRP A 150 -10.81 8.13 5.36
C TRP A 150 -11.50 6.78 5.20
N ILE A 151 -12.24 6.58 4.10
CA ILE A 151 -12.92 5.32 3.78
C ILE A 151 -11.94 4.32 3.14
N LEU A 152 -11.12 4.78 2.19
CA LEU A 152 -10.22 3.92 1.43
C LEU A 152 -8.99 3.50 2.20
N VAL A 153 -8.33 4.41 2.92
CA VAL A 153 -7.07 4.10 3.62
C VAL A 153 -7.21 2.87 4.52
N PRO A 154 -8.26 2.73 5.35
CA PRO A 154 -8.41 1.54 6.18
C PRO A 154 -8.70 0.26 5.41
N ILE A 155 -9.41 0.34 4.27
CA ILE A 155 -9.66 -0.79 3.38
C ILE A 155 -8.34 -1.24 2.75
N VAL A 156 -7.58 -0.29 2.19
CA VAL A 156 -6.30 -0.55 1.54
C VAL A 156 -5.25 -1.02 2.53
N GLN A 157 -5.20 -0.47 3.74
CA GLN A 157 -4.32 -0.97 4.81
C GLN A 157 -4.67 -2.40 5.21
N SER A 158 -5.97 -2.71 5.37
CA SER A 158 -6.39 -4.08 5.69
C SER A 158 -6.06 -5.06 4.55
N TRP A 159 -6.30 -4.65 3.30
CA TRP A 159 -5.94 -5.46 2.14
C TRP A 159 -4.42 -5.65 2.05
N ALA A 160 -3.64 -4.60 2.25
CA ALA A 160 -2.18 -4.66 2.25
C ALA A 160 -1.63 -5.50 3.41
N TRP A 161 -2.27 -5.49 4.58
CA TRP A 161 -1.87 -6.35 5.68
C TRP A 161 -2.01 -7.83 5.32
N ASN A 162 -3.10 -8.19 4.63
CA ASN A 162 -3.37 -9.57 4.23
C ASN A 162 -2.51 -9.97 3.03
N HIS A 163 -2.60 -9.23 1.92
CA HIS A 163 -2.17 -9.71 0.60
C HIS A 163 -0.78 -9.26 0.14
N ARG A 164 -0.15 -8.33 0.86
CA ARG A 164 1.06 -7.67 0.32
C ARG A 164 2.30 -8.56 0.30
N CYS A 165 2.29 -9.63 1.06
CA CYS A 165 3.39 -10.59 1.09
C CYS A 165 3.06 -11.88 0.31
N ASP A 166 1.96 -11.94 -0.44
CA ASP A 166 1.50 -13.15 -1.14
C ASP A 166 2.52 -13.65 -2.18
N GLU A 167 3.29 -12.75 -2.78
CA GLU A 167 4.36 -13.07 -3.73
C GLU A 167 5.65 -13.59 -3.07
N TYR A 168 5.74 -13.57 -1.74
CA TYR A 168 6.92 -13.92 -0.98
C TYR A 168 6.72 -15.29 -0.33
N PRO A 169 7.75 -16.15 -0.24
CA PRO A 169 7.62 -17.47 0.38
C PRO A 169 7.28 -17.40 1.89
N MET A 170 7.70 -16.32 2.56
CA MET A 170 7.45 -16.09 3.98
C MET A 170 7.19 -14.63 4.29
N PHE A 171 6.59 -14.39 5.46
CA PHE A 171 6.56 -13.09 6.09
C PHE A 171 6.84 -13.20 7.58
N ALA A 172 7.34 -12.12 8.17
CA ALA A 172 7.48 -11.98 9.61
C ALA A 172 6.54 -10.88 10.12
N VAL A 173 5.93 -11.09 11.28
CA VAL A 173 5.24 -10.06 12.05
C VAL A 173 6.15 -9.66 13.20
N LEU A 174 6.62 -8.42 13.17
CA LEU A 174 7.40 -7.79 14.23
C LEU A 174 6.41 -7.21 15.24
N ASP A 175 6.35 -7.84 16.41
CA ASP A 175 5.47 -7.49 17.51
C ASP A 175 6.30 -6.93 18.66
N SER A 176 6.14 -5.64 18.91
CA SER A 176 6.82 -4.94 20.00
C SER A 176 5.91 -4.83 21.21
N ARG A 177 6.51 -4.62 22.38
CA ARG A 177 5.75 -4.31 23.59
C ARG A 177 5.31 -2.84 23.61
N SER A 178 4.10 -2.60 24.10
CA SER A 178 3.58 -1.31 24.51
C SER A 178 4.20 -0.83 25.82
N VAL A 179 4.12 0.47 26.11
CA VAL A 179 4.44 1.02 27.45
C VAL A 179 3.49 0.47 28.54
N GLN A 180 2.28 0.07 28.15
CA GLN A 180 1.28 -0.50 29.06
C GLN A 180 1.48 -1.99 29.31
N ASP A 181 2.29 -2.66 28.48
CA ASP A 181 2.52 -4.09 28.62
C ASP A 181 3.42 -4.38 29.84
N PRO A 182 3.16 -5.50 30.55
CA PRO A 182 4.04 -5.96 31.60
C PRO A 182 5.49 -6.15 31.11
N SER A 183 6.46 -5.84 31.97
CA SER A 183 7.89 -5.89 31.64
C SER A 183 8.41 -7.26 31.19
N TYR A 184 7.72 -8.34 31.57
CA TYR A 184 8.06 -9.71 31.19
C TYR A 184 7.62 -10.09 29.78
N ILE A 185 6.81 -9.26 29.10
CA ILE A 185 6.43 -9.49 27.71
C ILE A 185 7.61 -9.09 26.81
N PRO A 186 8.21 -10.05 26.07
CA PRO A 186 9.33 -9.75 25.20
C PRO A 186 8.83 -9.15 23.87
N ASN A 187 9.71 -8.42 23.18
CA ASN A 187 9.50 -8.06 21.77
C ASN A 187 9.81 -9.30 20.91
N VAL A 188 8.94 -9.64 19.97
CA VAL A 188 8.97 -10.90 19.23
C VAL A 188 8.84 -10.68 17.72
N ALA A 189 9.63 -11.38 16.93
CA ALA A 189 9.37 -11.58 15.51
C ALA A 189 8.76 -12.97 15.30
N ARG A 190 7.55 -13.03 14.76
CA ARG A 190 6.84 -14.28 14.44
C ARG A 190 6.91 -14.55 12.95
N PHE A 191 7.33 -15.76 12.55
CA PHE A 191 7.57 -16.11 11.15
C PHE A 191 6.49 -17.05 10.62
N TYR A 192 5.90 -16.69 9.49
CA TYR A 192 4.80 -17.39 8.87
C TYR A 192 5.18 -17.86 7.47
N GLN A 193 4.68 -19.04 7.10
CA GLN A 193 4.66 -19.46 5.71
C GLN A 193 3.51 -18.77 5.00
N THR A 194 3.77 -18.12 3.87
CA THR A 194 2.75 -17.33 3.16
C THR A 194 1.62 -18.19 2.60
N GLU A 195 1.92 -19.33 1.98
CA GLU A 195 0.92 -20.18 1.31
C GLU A 195 -0.17 -20.72 2.26
N THR A 196 0.17 -20.90 3.53
CA THR A 196 -0.69 -21.55 4.53
C THR A 196 -1.04 -20.66 5.71
N ASP A 197 -0.49 -19.44 5.76
CA ASP A 197 -0.51 -18.54 6.93
C ASP A 197 -0.12 -19.23 8.25
N LYS A 198 0.67 -20.31 8.18
CA LYS A 198 1.04 -21.11 9.35
C LYS A 198 2.24 -20.49 10.07
N LEU A 199 2.10 -20.27 11.38
CA LEU A 199 3.20 -19.85 12.25
C LEU A 199 4.22 -21.00 12.39
N LEU A 200 5.46 -20.76 11.95
CA LEU A 200 6.52 -21.77 11.94
C LEU A 200 7.37 -21.69 13.21
N PHE A 201 7.90 -20.51 13.52
CA PHE A 201 8.81 -20.27 14.64
C PHE A 201 8.79 -18.78 15.02
N SER A 202 9.42 -18.46 16.14
CA SER A 202 9.53 -17.08 16.60
C SER A 202 10.90 -16.78 17.18
N TYR A 203 11.32 -15.53 17.06
CA TYR A 203 12.52 -14.98 17.66
C TYR A 203 12.12 -13.90 18.63
N TYR A 204 12.85 -13.76 19.73
CA TYR A 204 12.67 -12.65 20.65
C TYR A 204 13.91 -11.77 20.68
N LEU A 205 13.67 -10.49 20.97
CA LEU A 205 14.72 -9.49 21.10
C LEU A 205 14.92 -9.18 22.58
N ASN A 206 16.12 -9.47 23.07
CA ASN A 206 16.60 -9.06 24.38
C ASN A 206 17.73 -8.04 24.26
N GLY A 207 17.92 -7.23 25.30
CA GLY A 207 18.93 -6.17 25.33
C GLY A 207 18.30 -4.78 25.33
N GLY A 208 19.16 -3.76 25.31
CA GLY A 208 18.73 -2.36 25.43
C GLY A 208 18.26 -1.94 26.83
N GLU A 209 18.46 -2.77 27.85
CA GLU A 209 18.25 -2.37 29.24
C GLU A 209 19.30 -1.32 29.64
N LYS A 210 18.84 -0.21 30.25
CA LYS A 210 19.67 0.86 30.84
C LYS A 210 20.82 1.36 29.94
N GLY A 211 20.54 1.71 28.68
CA GLY A 211 21.52 2.38 27.80
C GLY A 211 22.58 1.46 27.20
N SER A 212 22.40 0.14 27.28
CA SER A 212 23.25 -0.82 26.58
C SER A 212 23.10 -0.68 25.05
N ASN A 213 24.23 -0.60 24.35
CA ASN A 213 24.30 -0.66 22.88
C ASN A 213 24.22 -2.09 22.33
N ASN A 214 24.08 -3.09 23.20
CA ASN A 214 24.07 -4.50 22.83
C ASN A 214 22.66 -5.06 22.82
N TRP A 215 22.28 -5.64 21.68
CA TRP A 215 21.00 -6.29 21.46
C TRP A 215 21.22 -7.70 20.94
N ARG A 216 20.32 -8.61 21.30
CA ARG A 216 20.38 -10.02 20.92
C ARG A 216 19.02 -10.50 20.43
N PHE A 217 18.97 -10.91 19.18
CA PHE A 217 17.82 -11.49 18.52
C PHE A 217 17.97 -13.01 18.49
N THR A 218 17.20 -13.73 19.29
CA THR A 218 17.42 -15.16 19.56
C THR A 218 16.17 -15.97 19.22
N LEU A 219 16.38 -17.16 18.65
CA LEU A 219 15.31 -18.12 18.40
C LEU A 219 14.65 -18.46 19.75
N ARG A 220 13.34 -18.23 19.82
CA ARG A 220 12.53 -18.46 21.01
C ARG A 220 12.06 -19.91 21.05
N GLU A 221 11.29 -20.28 20.04
CA GLU A 221 10.59 -21.55 19.97
C GLU A 221 10.13 -21.84 18.53
N PHE A 222 9.97 -23.13 18.26
CA PHE A 222 9.28 -23.63 17.08
C PHE A 222 7.81 -23.85 17.43
N HIS A 223 6.92 -23.31 16.61
CA HIS A 223 5.46 -23.46 16.72
C HIS A 223 4.94 -24.61 15.85
N THR A 224 5.75 -25.05 14.89
CA THR A 224 5.54 -26.24 14.06
C THR A 224 6.67 -27.23 14.31
N ASP A 225 6.37 -28.54 14.30
CA ASP A 225 7.40 -29.58 14.39
C ASP A 225 8.54 -29.31 13.40
N GLN A 226 9.78 -29.35 13.89
CA GLN A 226 10.97 -29.00 13.10
C GLN A 226 11.10 -29.84 11.82
N SER A 227 10.64 -31.11 11.86
CA SER A 227 10.64 -32.02 10.71
C SER A 227 9.63 -31.64 9.63
N LEU A 228 8.61 -30.85 9.98
CA LEU A 228 7.57 -30.37 9.06
C LEU A 228 7.89 -28.98 8.48
N VAL A 229 8.93 -28.30 8.98
CA VAL A 229 9.38 -27.02 8.44
C VAL A 229 10.20 -27.29 7.17
N PRO A 230 9.82 -26.76 6.00
CA PRO A 230 10.59 -26.94 4.77
C PRO A 230 12.03 -26.45 4.95
N ILE A 231 13.02 -27.19 4.44
CA ILE A 231 14.45 -26.88 4.63
C ILE A 231 14.84 -25.48 4.09
N THR A 232 14.10 -24.97 3.11
CA THR A 232 14.27 -23.63 2.55
C THR A 232 13.82 -22.51 3.49
N LEU A 233 12.89 -22.81 4.40
CA LEU A 233 12.30 -21.90 5.38
C LEU A 233 12.85 -22.13 6.81
N TYR A 234 13.70 -23.14 6.98
CA TYR A 234 14.21 -23.54 8.27
C TYR A 234 15.22 -22.52 8.82
N PRO A 235 15.06 -22.04 10.07
CA PRO A 235 15.99 -21.11 10.68
C PRO A 235 17.25 -21.84 11.16
N THR A 236 18.39 -21.51 10.57
CA THR A 236 19.71 -22.07 10.94
C THR A 236 20.48 -21.20 11.94
N LEU A 237 20.19 -19.90 11.95
CA LEU A 237 20.79 -18.93 12.87
C LEU A 237 20.07 -18.95 14.22
N GLN A 238 20.71 -19.43 15.26
CA GLN A 238 20.10 -19.47 16.59
C GLN A 238 20.02 -18.10 17.25
N SER A 239 21.05 -17.27 17.09
CA SER A 239 21.03 -15.92 17.62
C SER A 239 21.87 -14.96 16.79
N VAL A 240 21.41 -13.73 16.67
CA VAL A 240 22.13 -12.60 16.08
C VAL A 240 22.33 -11.54 17.15
N GLN A 241 23.56 -11.11 17.34
CA GLN A 241 23.95 -10.06 18.27
C GLN A 241 24.33 -8.79 17.51
N TYR A 242 23.85 -7.66 18.00
CA TYR A 242 24.07 -6.32 17.45
C TYR A 242 24.81 -5.50 18.48
N GLU A 243 25.91 -4.88 18.07
CA GLU A 243 26.59 -3.86 18.85
C GLU A 243 26.44 -2.53 18.12
N ILE A 244 25.47 -1.73 18.56
CA ILE A 244 25.09 -0.49 17.88
C ILE A 244 26.22 0.55 17.88
N GLY A 245 27.06 0.56 18.92
CA GLY A 245 28.18 1.50 19.05
C GLY A 245 29.26 1.30 17.99
N ASN A 246 29.54 0.05 17.62
CA ASN A 246 30.55 -0.30 16.61
C ASN A 246 29.93 -0.64 15.24
N ALA A 247 28.60 -0.62 15.15
CA ALA A 247 27.83 -1.02 13.99
C ALA A 247 28.19 -2.43 13.46
N THR A 248 28.43 -3.36 14.39
CA THR A 248 28.80 -4.75 14.09
C THR A 248 27.63 -5.69 14.36
N ILE A 249 27.60 -6.79 13.59
CA ILE A 249 26.64 -7.87 13.72
C ILE A 249 27.41 -9.18 13.77
N THR A 250 27.07 -10.04 14.72
CA THR A 250 27.60 -11.40 14.81
C THR A 250 26.44 -12.37 14.97
N GLY A 251 26.61 -13.61 14.53
CA GLY A 251 25.57 -14.62 14.62
C GLY A 251 26.13 -16.01 14.88
N ASN A 252 25.37 -16.76 15.67
CA ASN A 252 25.66 -18.14 16.03
C ASN A 252 24.65 -19.07 15.38
N CYS A 253 25.12 -20.19 14.87
CA CYS A 253 24.31 -21.25 14.29
C CYS A 253 24.29 -22.45 15.22
N THR A 254 23.21 -23.23 15.16
CA THR A 254 23.20 -24.59 15.73
C THR A 254 23.80 -25.55 14.71
N VAL A 255 24.81 -26.30 15.13
CA VAL A 255 25.37 -27.42 14.37
C VAL A 255 25.19 -28.70 15.19
N PRO A 256 24.84 -29.83 14.57
CA PRO A 256 24.94 -31.11 15.25
C PRO A 256 26.37 -31.33 15.76
N ALA A 257 26.52 -31.78 17.01
CA ALA A 257 27.83 -32.09 17.60
C ALA A 257 28.56 -33.21 16.84
N SER A 258 27.79 -34.09 16.18
CA SER A 258 28.24 -35.10 15.23
C SER A 258 27.11 -35.44 14.23
N PRO A 259 27.43 -36.02 13.06
CA PRO A 259 26.42 -36.49 12.11
C PRO A 259 25.44 -37.46 12.79
N GLY A 260 24.14 -37.16 12.71
CA GLY A 260 23.09 -37.99 13.33
C GLY A 260 22.90 -37.81 14.85
N SER A 261 23.63 -36.90 15.49
CA SER A 261 23.46 -36.59 16.92
C SER A 261 22.32 -35.59 17.15
N SER A 262 21.54 -35.81 18.21
CA SER A 262 20.57 -34.85 18.74
C SER A 262 21.20 -33.73 19.59
N ASN A 263 22.47 -33.88 19.99
CA ASN A 263 23.22 -32.82 20.67
C ASN A 263 23.59 -31.74 19.66
N ILE A 264 23.19 -30.51 19.94
CA ILE A 264 23.48 -29.31 19.15
C ILE A 264 24.53 -28.45 19.86
N THR A 265 25.56 -28.05 19.13
CA THR A 265 26.56 -27.07 19.58
C THR A 265 26.32 -25.73 18.90
N THR A 266 26.59 -24.65 19.62
CA THR A 266 26.45 -23.29 19.10
C THR A 266 27.80 -22.79 18.61
N THR A 267 27.94 -22.49 17.33
CA THR A 267 29.20 -21.99 16.76
C THR A 267 29.00 -20.65 16.05
N PRO A 268 29.99 -19.74 16.10
CA PRO A 268 29.96 -18.52 15.30
C PRO A 268 29.92 -18.87 13.82
N CYS A 269 28.92 -18.37 13.10
CA CYS A 269 28.71 -18.68 11.68
C CYS A 269 28.42 -17.45 10.82
N MET A 270 28.22 -16.29 11.45
CA MET A 270 27.93 -15.03 10.77
C MET A 270 28.67 -13.88 11.44
N THR A 271 29.24 -13.02 10.62
CA THR A 271 29.86 -11.76 11.05
C THR A 271 29.57 -10.69 10.01
N GLY A 272 29.48 -9.44 10.42
CA GLY A 272 29.27 -8.37 9.48
C GLY A 272 29.23 -7.00 10.12
N THR A 273 29.02 -6.01 9.28
CA THR A 273 28.82 -4.62 9.67
C THR A 273 27.54 -4.09 9.03
N PHE A 274 27.00 -3.05 9.64
CA PHE A 274 25.88 -2.31 9.06
C PHE A 274 26.16 -0.82 9.12
N ASP A 275 25.57 -0.07 8.19
CA ASP A 275 25.53 1.38 8.25
C ASP A 275 24.07 1.79 8.38
N ALA A 276 23.72 2.30 9.56
CA ALA A 276 22.39 2.78 9.89
C ALA A 276 22.10 4.21 9.39
N GLY A 277 22.98 4.80 8.59
CA GLY A 277 22.84 6.15 8.03
C GLY A 277 21.68 6.32 7.04
N ALA A 278 21.81 7.30 6.15
CA ALA A 278 20.73 7.66 5.22
C ALA A 278 20.33 6.51 4.28
N TRP A 279 21.26 5.63 3.94
CA TRP A 279 20.99 4.42 3.16
C TRP A 279 21.36 3.21 4.01
N LEU A 280 20.38 2.53 4.59
CA LEU A 280 20.68 1.32 5.36
C LEU A 280 21.44 0.35 4.48
N SER A 281 22.61 -0.07 4.94
CA SER A 281 23.39 -1.09 4.23
C SER A 281 23.99 -2.09 5.20
N PHE A 282 24.24 -3.28 4.67
CA PHE A 282 24.85 -4.37 5.41
C PHE A 282 25.94 -5.01 4.57
N ASN A 283 27.01 -5.39 5.24
CA ASN A 283 28.05 -6.25 4.71
C ASN A 283 28.13 -7.48 5.61
N LEU A 284 27.55 -8.59 5.15
CA LEU A 284 27.37 -9.80 5.95
C LEU A 284 28.16 -10.93 5.34
N THR A 285 29.03 -11.54 6.13
CA THR A 285 29.75 -12.76 5.79
C THR A 285 29.21 -13.90 6.64
N ALA A 286 28.72 -14.97 6.00
CA ALA A 286 28.14 -16.09 6.70
C ALA A 286 28.51 -17.44 6.07
N ALA A 287 28.78 -18.41 6.93
CA ALA A 287 29.01 -19.82 6.61
C ALA A 287 27.94 -20.63 7.34
N ILE A 288 26.73 -20.65 6.75
CA ILE A 288 25.56 -21.24 7.38
C ILE A 288 25.52 -22.74 7.05
N PRO A 289 25.68 -23.64 8.04
CA PRO A 289 25.50 -25.07 7.80
C PRO A 289 24.03 -25.36 7.51
N PHE A 290 23.75 -26.08 6.42
CA PHE A 290 22.42 -26.61 6.17
C PHE A 290 22.23 -27.88 7.00
N ASN A 291 21.00 -28.10 7.50
CA ASN A 291 20.64 -29.25 8.33
C ASN A 291 20.82 -30.62 7.63
N SER A 292 21.35 -30.66 6.40
CA SER A 292 21.52 -31.86 5.60
C SER A 292 22.93 -32.04 5.01
N THR A 293 23.93 -31.25 5.37
CA THR A 293 25.26 -31.35 4.75
C THR A 293 26.37 -31.49 5.79
N ASP A 294 26.98 -32.68 5.82
CA ASP A 294 28.23 -33.01 6.55
C ASP A 294 29.48 -32.32 5.96
N THR A 295 29.30 -31.33 5.07
CA THR A 295 30.40 -30.62 4.41
C THR A 295 30.50 -29.18 4.90
N PRO A 296 31.73 -28.65 5.09
CA PRO A 296 31.91 -27.26 5.48
C PRO A 296 31.33 -26.36 4.39
N VAL A 297 30.30 -25.58 4.75
CA VAL A 297 29.67 -24.63 3.83
C VAL A 297 30.63 -23.46 3.63
N ALA A 298 30.97 -23.18 2.37
CA ALA A 298 31.84 -22.08 2.02
C ALA A 298 31.27 -20.76 2.56
N SER A 299 32.13 -19.95 3.20
CA SER A 299 31.75 -18.64 3.68
C SER A 299 31.37 -17.74 2.50
N THR A 300 30.25 -17.04 2.62
CA THR A 300 29.74 -16.17 1.58
C THR A 300 29.51 -14.76 2.10
N THR A 301 29.97 -13.77 1.33
CA THR A 301 29.72 -12.36 1.63
C THR A 301 28.56 -11.83 0.79
N THR A 302 27.61 -11.19 1.46
CA THR A 302 26.42 -10.59 0.87
C THR A 302 26.37 -9.11 1.24
N LEU A 303 26.37 -8.27 0.21
CA LEU A 303 26.17 -6.82 0.37
C LEU A 303 24.69 -6.50 0.15
N LEU A 304 24.11 -5.80 1.11
CA LEU A 304 22.71 -5.37 1.07
C LEU A 304 22.64 -3.85 1.19
N ARG A 305 21.69 -3.24 0.49
CA ARG A 305 21.41 -1.81 0.61
C ARG A 305 19.92 -1.53 0.40
N ALA A 306 19.39 -0.59 1.16
CA ALA A 306 18.03 -0.10 1.01
C ALA A 306 17.86 0.64 -0.32
N LEU A 307 16.73 0.43 -0.97
CA LEU A 307 16.35 1.13 -2.20
C LEU A 307 16.04 2.61 -1.96
N ASP A 308 15.56 2.94 -0.77
CA ASP A 308 15.14 4.28 -0.40
C ASP A 308 16.11 4.91 0.60
N LYS A 309 16.31 6.22 0.45
CA LYS A 309 16.88 7.06 1.52
C LYS A 309 15.96 7.08 2.73
N GLU A 310 16.56 7.24 3.90
CA GLU A 310 15.92 7.50 5.20
C GLU A 310 15.09 6.31 5.69
N TRP A 311 15.64 5.11 5.79
CA TRP A 311 14.88 3.93 6.26
C TRP A 311 14.24 4.07 7.66
N ILE A 312 14.75 4.97 8.51
CA ILE A 312 14.14 5.44 9.78
C ILE A 312 13.80 6.92 9.60
N PHE A 313 12.58 7.34 9.93
CA PHE A 313 12.15 8.73 9.77
C PHE A 313 11.99 9.43 11.12
N GLY A 314 13.09 9.82 11.76
CA GLY A 314 13.04 10.40 13.11
C GLY A 314 12.56 9.40 14.16
N ASP A 315 12.41 9.85 15.39
CA ASP A 315 12.18 8.94 16.52
C ASP A 315 10.76 8.33 16.51
N ASP A 316 9.76 9.05 16.00
CA ASP A 316 8.34 8.69 16.16
C ASP A 316 7.74 7.83 15.03
N LYS A 317 8.52 7.36 14.06
CA LYS A 317 7.97 6.75 12.82
C LYS A 317 8.42 5.32 12.58
N ILE A 318 7.48 4.53 12.04
CA ILE A 318 7.68 3.14 11.68
C ILE A 318 8.84 2.97 10.67
N PRO A 319 9.77 2.02 10.90
CA PRO A 319 10.83 1.75 9.94
C PRO A 319 10.21 1.22 8.65
N SER A 320 10.63 1.74 7.50
CA SER A 320 10.26 1.09 6.24
C SER A 320 11.33 1.22 5.17
N LEU A 321 11.54 0.10 4.49
CA LEU A 321 12.58 -0.08 3.50
C LEU A 321 12.29 -1.29 2.60
N ILE A 322 12.89 -1.24 1.41
CA ILE A 322 13.04 -2.37 0.50
C ILE A 322 14.53 -2.67 0.45
N LEU A 323 14.94 -3.82 0.97
CA LEU A 323 16.34 -4.22 0.99
C LEU A 323 16.65 -5.08 -0.24
N ARG A 324 17.71 -4.71 -0.97
CA ARG A 324 18.15 -5.45 -2.15
C ARG A 324 19.62 -5.83 -2.04
N THR A 325 20.02 -6.84 -2.81
CA THR A 325 21.45 -7.17 -2.92
C THR A 325 22.16 -6.13 -3.79
N VAL A 326 23.43 -5.88 -3.49
CA VAL A 326 24.31 -5.03 -4.29
C VAL A 326 25.18 -5.93 -5.16
N ASN A 327 25.27 -5.61 -6.44
CA ASN A 327 26.21 -6.26 -7.34
C ASN A 327 27.63 -5.78 -7.02
N THR A 328 28.51 -6.69 -6.62
CA THR A 328 29.90 -6.40 -6.23
C THR A 328 30.73 -5.85 -7.39
N LEU A 329 30.39 -6.18 -8.64
CA LEU A 329 31.13 -5.76 -9.83
C LEU A 329 30.77 -4.34 -10.28
N THR A 330 29.49 -3.98 -10.19
CA THR A 330 29.00 -2.69 -10.69
C THR A 330 28.71 -1.67 -9.58
N GLY A 331 28.69 -2.11 -8.32
CA GLY A 331 28.26 -1.30 -7.17
C GLY A 331 26.77 -0.93 -7.18
N GLY A 332 26.02 -1.41 -8.18
CA GLY A 332 24.61 -1.11 -8.38
C GLY A 332 23.68 -2.03 -7.57
N LEU A 333 22.50 -1.52 -7.22
CA LEU A 333 21.43 -2.34 -6.65
C LEU A 333 20.91 -3.33 -7.70
N THR A 334 20.76 -4.60 -7.32
CA THR A 334 20.09 -5.58 -8.17
C THR A 334 18.58 -5.37 -8.16
N THR A 335 17.86 -6.05 -9.06
CA THR A 335 16.39 -6.11 -9.03
C THR A 335 15.85 -6.99 -7.91
N ARG A 336 16.71 -7.80 -7.26
CA ARG A 336 16.30 -8.79 -6.28
C ARG A 336 16.07 -8.16 -4.92
N THR A 337 14.84 -8.30 -4.42
CA THR A 337 14.47 -7.91 -3.05
C THR A 337 14.75 -9.08 -2.11
N VAL A 338 15.44 -8.81 -1.00
CA VAL A 338 15.72 -9.78 0.06
C VAL A 338 14.62 -9.73 1.12
N LEU A 339 14.25 -8.52 1.52
CA LEU A 339 13.13 -8.26 2.41
C LEU A 339 12.53 -6.89 2.12
N LYS A 340 11.25 -6.74 2.46
CA LYS A 340 10.49 -5.51 2.30
C LYS A 340 9.56 -5.34 3.49
N THR A 341 9.61 -4.18 4.13
CA THR A 341 8.61 -3.83 5.13
C THR A 341 7.26 -3.60 4.46
N SER A 342 6.19 -4.10 5.06
CA SER A 342 4.81 -3.90 4.61
C SER A 342 4.18 -2.76 5.43
N VAL A 343 2.90 -2.90 5.76
CA VAL A 343 2.14 -1.98 6.60
C VAL A 343 2.17 -2.39 8.07
N GLU A 344 1.96 -1.39 8.91
CA GLU A 344 1.54 -1.55 10.29
C GLU A 344 0.15 -2.21 10.36
N LYS A 345 -0.12 -2.91 11.44
CA LYS A 345 -1.45 -3.47 11.69
C LYS A 345 -2.41 -2.32 12.04
N ARG A 346 -3.56 -2.32 11.38
CA ARG A 346 -4.56 -1.27 11.61
C ARG A 346 -4.99 -1.24 13.08
N GLY A 347 -4.91 -0.06 13.69
CA GLY A 347 -5.32 0.17 15.08
C GLY A 347 -4.35 -0.39 16.11
N ASP A 348 -3.16 -0.84 15.67
CA ASP A 348 -2.19 -1.53 16.51
C ASP A 348 -0.76 -1.19 16.06
N CYS A 349 -0.21 -0.14 16.67
CA CYS A 349 1.11 0.39 16.31
C CYS A 349 2.29 -0.41 16.84
N THR A 350 2.04 -1.47 17.59
CA THR A 350 3.10 -2.36 18.06
C THR A 350 3.48 -3.40 17.02
N ALA A 351 2.60 -3.69 16.06
CA ALA A 351 2.76 -4.76 15.08
C ALA A 351 3.02 -4.26 13.66
N MET A 352 4.08 -4.78 13.02
CA MET A 352 4.42 -4.53 11.62
C MET A 352 4.68 -5.82 10.85
N LYS A 353 4.16 -5.93 9.62
CA LYS A 353 4.45 -7.08 8.73
C LYS A 353 5.66 -6.80 7.84
N VAL A 354 6.50 -7.80 7.61
CA VAL A 354 7.69 -7.75 6.75
C VAL A 354 7.68 -8.95 5.81
N CYS A 355 7.75 -8.71 4.50
CA CYS A 355 7.79 -9.76 3.49
C CYS A 355 9.24 -10.24 3.26
N LEU A 356 9.45 -11.55 3.18
CA LEU A 356 10.77 -12.18 3.18
C LEU A 356 10.97 -13.04 1.92
N ALA A 357 12.00 -12.72 1.14
CA ALA A 357 12.36 -13.46 -0.08
C ALA A 357 13.71 -14.17 0.01
N GLY A 358 14.63 -13.66 0.83
CA GLY A 358 15.99 -14.21 0.95
C GLY A 358 16.80 -14.13 -0.36
N THR A 359 17.89 -14.90 -0.41
CA THR A 359 18.71 -15.07 -1.63
C THR A 359 18.26 -16.32 -2.41
N PRO A 360 18.80 -16.64 -3.61
CA PRO A 360 18.37 -17.84 -4.35
C PRO A 360 19.01 -19.12 -3.81
N ARG A 361 19.71 -19.02 -2.68
CA ARG A 361 20.44 -20.13 -2.10
C ARG A 361 19.47 -21.01 -1.32
N LEU A 362 19.81 -22.29 -1.18
CA LEU A 362 19.08 -23.18 -0.28
C LEU A 362 19.10 -22.59 1.14
N GLY A 363 18.02 -22.77 1.90
CA GLY A 363 17.89 -22.28 3.30
C GLY A 363 18.04 -20.77 3.50
N SER A 364 17.92 -19.96 2.45
CA SER A 364 18.30 -18.55 2.50
C SER A 364 17.13 -17.58 2.67
N VAL A 365 15.88 -18.08 2.64
CA VAL A 365 14.69 -17.27 2.97
C VAL A 365 14.79 -16.71 4.39
N VAL A 366 15.45 -17.46 5.29
CA VAL A 366 15.72 -17.08 6.69
C VAL A 366 17.23 -17.09 6.96
N GLY A 367 18.02 -16.74 5.94
CA GLY A 367 19.48 -16.66 6.03
C GLY A 367 19.98 -15.41 6.79
N ALA A 368 21.30 -15.27 6.86
CA ALA A 368 21.97 -14.11 7.47
C ALA A 368 21.50 -12.78 6.87
N GLU A 369 21.23 -12.75 5.57
CA GLU A 369 20.75 -11.61 4.82
C GLU A 369 19.36 -11.11 5.23
N VAL A 370 18.56 -11.99 5.85
CA VAL A 370 17.21 -11.66 6.34
C VAL A 370 17.28 -11.43 7.84
N MET A 371 17.88 -12.36 8.58
CA MET A 371 17.93 -12.32 10.04
C MET A 371 18.74 -11.14 10.57
N GLY A 372 19.86 -10.80 9.94
CA GLY A 372 20.68 -9.64 10.30
C GLY A 372 19.86 -8.35 10.25
N PRO A 373 19.30 -7.95 9.10
CA PRO A 373 18.50 -6.74 9.03
C PRO A 373 17.20 -6.79 9.85
N LEU A 374 16.55 -7.96 9.96
CA LEU A 374 15.26 -8.08 10.64
C LEU A 374 15.34 -7.78 12.14
N GLY A 375 16.40 -8.21 12.83
CA GLY A 375 16.58 -7.83 14.24
C GLY A 375 16.80 -6.32 14.41
N LEU A 376 17.51 -5.66 13.49
CA LEU A 376 17.65 -4.20 13.50
C LEU A 376 16.32 -3.49 13.24
N LEU A 377 15.49 -4.01 12.33
CA LEU A 377 14.13 -3.53 12.11
C LEU A 377 13.27 -3.67 13.37
N LEU A 378 13.37 -4.79 14.08
CA LEU A 378 12.65 -5.00 15.34
C LEU A 378 13.13 -4.01 16.41
N ILE A 379 14.45 -3.78 16.57
CA ILE A 379 14.98 -2.75 17.49
C ILE A 379 14.34 -1.38 17.22
N ARG A 380 14.18 -0.99 15.95
CA ARG A 380 13.53 0.28 15.58
C ARG A 380 12.02 0.26 15.79
N GLN A 381 11.37 -0.87 15.54
CA GLN A 381 9.95 -1.05 15.83
C GLN A 381 9.67 -0.98 17.33
N VAL A 382 10.58 -1.40 18.21
CA VAL A 382 10.44 -1.23 19.67
C VAL A 382 10.38 0.24 20.05
N ASN A 383 11.26 1.07 19.48
CA ASN A 383 11.26 2.51 19.76
C ASN A 383 9.97 3.16 19.26
N HIS A 384 9.52 2.81 18.04
CA HIS A 384 8.27 3.32 17.49
C HIS A 384 7.06 2.92 18.34
N ALA A 385 6.95 1.64 18.70
CA ALA A 385 5.88 1.11 19.56
C ALA A 385 5.83 1.82 20.92
N ARG A 386 6.99 2.10 21.51
CA ARG A 386 7.07 2.83 22.79
C ARG A 386 6.51 4.25 22.66
N ILE A 387 6.90 4.97 21.61
CA ILE A 387 6.45 6.35 21.40
C ILE A 387 4.95 6.40 21.11
N CYS A 388 4.46 5.54 20.22
CA CYS A 388 3.05 5.55 19.82
C CYS A 388 2.10 5.11 20.95
N THR A 389 2.58 4.32 21.92
CA THR A 389 1.79 3.86 23.08
C THR A 389 1.99 4.72 24.33
N THR A 390 2.92 5.69 24.30
CA THR A 390 3.07 6.66 25.38
C THR A 390 1.85 7.59 25.36
N PRO A 391 1.08 7.71 26.46
CA PRO A 391 -0.05 8.64 26.50
C PRO A 391 0.47 10.07 26.27
N SER A 392 -0.16 10.80 25.34
CA SER A 392 0.15 12.22 25.14
C SER A 392 -0.28 13.00 26.39
N ASN A 393 0.63 13.79 26.96
CA ASN A 393 0.32 14.69 28.08
C ASN A 393 -0.54 15.91 27.68
N ASP A 394 -1.03 15.94 26.44
CA ASP A 394 -1.90 16.99 25.93
C ASP A 394 -3.35 16.69 26.35
N TYR A 395 -3.69 17.11 27.58
CA TYR A 395 -5.06 17.30 28.07
C TYR A 395 -5.45 18.77 28.02
#